data_AF-A0AAV0LJZ8-F1
#
_entry.id   AF-A0AAV0LJZ8-F1
#
_cell.length_a   1.000
_cell.length_b   1.000
_cell.length_c   1.000
_cell.angle_alpha   90.00
_cell.angle_beta   90.00
_cell.angle_gamma   90.00
#
_symmetry.space_group_name_H-M   'P 1'
#
loop_
_entity.id
_entity.type
_entity.pdbx_description
1 polymer ?
#
loop_
_entity_poly.entity_id
_entity_poly.type
_entity_poly.pdbx_seq_one_letter_code
_entity_poly.pdbx_strand_id
1 'polypeptide(L)'
;MTRFRPTSPSAPISPSINDAAALIPGLPNDVAAQILSMLPYSHHSRLKSTCRSWCIFLSSETLISLRRHLRKLSNLLCIFPQDPSISSPYLFDPRTLGSFACAADPGSGQIIVAGGGSRHAIFGAAGSRMSSAEVYDVVRDEWVPMDGLPRYRAGCVGFLGGGDDGEQKKFWVMGGYGESRTISGVFPVDEYYKDAVVMDVNSYGTGKWKEVGDMWQEGERARLGKVVTVEDDGNGCPAVFMLDENDIFRYDMTCNRWHKETSVPRKAPLHSSFGFIVLDKELHIMTILKGSDSTETRRTRQQKRAGTLFIQIYSPGKKTWRSLIAKPPFQSPLDFNTTVMCSIQM
;
A
#
# COMPACT_ATOMS: atom_id res chain seq x y z
N MET A 1 6.14 -27.20 -6.15
CA MET A 1 5.10 -26.58 -7.02
C MET A 1 3.99 -27.58 -7.24
N THR A 2 2.79 -27.33 -6.73
CA THR A 2 1.62 -28.16 -7.03
C THR A 2 0.71 -27.36 -7.95
N ARG A 3 0.78 -27.63 -9.26
CA ARG A 3 -0.07 -27.03 -10.30
C ARG A 3 -1.45 -27.71 -10.27
N PHE A 4 -2.53 -26.94 -10.32
CA PHE A 4 -3.86 -27.48 -10.63
C PHE A 4 -4.24 -27.07 -12.06
N ARG A 5 -4.61 -28.04 -12.89
CA ARG A 5 -5.24 -27.84 -14.21
C ARG A 5 -6.77 -27.74 -14.03
N PRO A 6 -7.49 -26.88 -14.78
CA PRO A 6 -8.92 -27.02 -14.92
C PRO A 6 -9.26 -27.96 -16.09
N THR A 7 -10.22 -28.85 -15.86
CA THR A 7 -10.92 -29.65 -16.86
C THR A 7 -12.05 -28.85 -17.52
N SER A 8 -12.27 -29.09 -18.81
CA SER A 8 -13.35 -28.56 -19.65
C SER A 8 -14.76 -28.95 -19.15
N PRO A 9 -15.84 -28.30 -19.61
CA PRO A 9 -17.12 -28.29 -18.92
C PRO A 9 -18.06 -29.42 -19.38
N SER A 10 -18.61 -30.19 -18.45
CA SER A 10 -19.99 -30.71 -18.54
C SER A 10 -20.42 -31.47 -17.27
N ALA A 11 -21.70 -31.30 -16.96
CA ALA A 11 -22.57 -31.96 -15.98
C ALA A 11 -22.68 -31.34 -14.57
N PRO A 12 -23.91 -31.06 -14.09
CA PRO A 12 -24.14 -30.52 -12.77
C PRO A 12 -24.03 -31.66 -11.75
N ILE A 13 -22.98 -31.64 -10.94
CA ILE A 13 -22.93 -32.42 -9.71
C ILE A 13 -22.93 -31.40 -8.59
N SER A 14 -24.10 -31.18 -7.99
CA SER A 14 -24.18 -30.61 -6.65
C SER A 14 -23.46 -31.54 -5.68
N PRO A 15 -22.35 -31.15 -5.03
CA PRO A 15 -22.01 -31.79 -3.78
C PRO A 15 -22.91 -31.15 -2.74
N SER A 16 -23.99 -31.85 -2.38
CA SER A 16 -24.62 -31.65 -1.08
C SER A 16 -23.50 -31.63 -0.06
N ILE A 17 -23.38 -30.52 0.68
CA ILE A 17 -22.56 -30.47 1.88
C ILE A 17 -23.02 -31.66 2.71
N ASN A 18 -22.19 -32.69 2.87
CA ASN A 18 -22.44 -33.71 3.87
C ASN A 18 -22.52 -32.95 5.19
N ASP A 19 -23.70 -32.86 5.79
CA ASP A 19 -24.00 -32.26 7.09
C ASP A 19 -23.21 -32.90 8.26
N ALA A 20 -22.26 -33.82 7.98
CA ALA A 20 -21.55 -34.62 8.96
C ALA A 20 -20.10 -34.18 9.25
N ALA A 21 -19.49 -33.30 8.45
CA ALA A 21 -18.12 -32.84 8.72
C ALA A 21 -18.14 -31.48 9.42
N ALA A 22 -17.99 -31.47 10.75
CA ALA A 22 -17.87 -30.24 11.53
C ALA A 22 -16.72 -29.37 10.99
N LEU A 23 -17.01 -28.09 10.73
CA LEU A 23 -16.00 -27.12 10.30
C LEU A 23 -14.96 -26.92 11.41
N ILE A 24 -15.40 -26.69 12.66
CA ILE A 24 -14.51 -26.63 13.83
C ILE A 24 -15.06 -27.63 14.86
N PRO A 25 -14.27 -28.64 15.28
CA PRO A 25 -14.73 -29.60 16.29
C PRO A 25 -15.22 -28.88 17.55
N GLY A 26 -16.39 -29.29 18.06
CA GLY A 26 -17.00 -28.68 19.25
C GLY A 26 -17.78 -27.39 19.00
N LEU A 27 -17.89 -26.91 17.76
CA LEU A 27 -18.72 -25.75 17.40
C LEU A 27 -19.80 -26.11 16.37
N PRO A 28 -20.98 -25.48 16.48
CA PRO A 28 -21.97 -25.46 15.40
C PRO A 28 -21.40 -24.88 14.10
N ASN A 29 -21.79 -25.44 12.95
CA ASN A 29 -21.23 -25.08 11.64
C ASN A 29 -21.51 -23.62 11.23
N ASP A 30 -22.64 -23.05 11.65
CA ASP A 30 -22.99 -21.64 11.44
C ASP A 30 -22.02 -20.70 12.19
N VAL A 31 -21.73 -21.00 13.45
CA VAL A 31 -20.74 -20.26 14.26
C VAL A 31 -19.33 -20.42 13.68
N ALA A 32 -18.95 -21.65 13.33
CA ALA A 32 -17.66 -21.94 12.71
C ALA A 32 -17.50 -21.23 11.35
N ALA A 33 -18.55 -21.21 10.52
CA ALA A 33 -18.57 -20.48 9.26
C ALA A 33 -18.41 -18.97 9.48
N GLN A 34 -19.06 -18.41 10.51
CA GLN A 34 -18.90 -16.99 10.86
C GLN A 34 -17.46 -16.69 11.28
N ILE A 35 -16.85 -17.52 12.13
CA ILE A 35 -15.44 -17.37 12.54
C ILE A 35 -14.50 -17.41 11.33
N LEU A 36 -14.61 -18.44 10.49
CA LEU A 36 -13.78 -18.59 9.29
C LEU A 36 -14.01 -17.43 8.30
N SER A 37 -15.24 -16.93 8.19
CA SER A 37 -15.57 -15.78 7.34
C SER A 37 -14.98 -14.45 7.85
N MET A 38 -14.60 -14.36 9.13
CA MET A 38 -13.92 -13.19 9.67
C MET A 38 -12.41 -13.19 9.40
N LEU A 39 -11.83 -14.34 9.05
CA LEU A 39 -10.39 -14.45 8.81
C LEU A 39 -9.99 -13.74 7.51
N PRO A 40 -8.94 -12.90 7.50
CA PRO A 40 -8.52 -12.18 6.29
C PRO A 40 -8.18 -13.10 5.11
N TYR A 41 -8.38 -12.61 3.88
CA TYR A 41 -8.19 -13.42 2.66
C TYR A 41 -6.76 -13.94 2.48
N SER A 42 -5.76 -13.19 2.96
CA SER A 42 -4.34 -13.59 2.92
C SER A 42 -4.05 -14.93 3.60
N HIS A 43 -4.84 -15.32 4.60
CA HIS A 43 -4.66 -16.58 5.30
C HIS A 43 -5.40 -17.74 4.64
N HIS A 44 -6.32 -17.48 3.71
CA HIS A 44 -7.20 -18.51 3.16
C HIS A 44 -6.44 -19.57 2.38
N SER A 45 -5.39 -19.21 1.63
CA SER A 45 -4.56 -20.20 0.94
C SER A 45 -3.96 -21.23 1.90
N ARG A 46 -3.40 -20.77 3.02
CA ARG A 46 -2.87 -21.62 4.10
C ARG A 46 -3.99 -22.41 4.78
N LEU A 47 -5.11 -21.76 5.11
CA LEU A 47 -6.24 -22.40 5.79
C LEU A 47 -6.95 -23.44 4.90
N LYS A 48 -6.97 -23.28 3.58
CA LYS A 48 -7.50 -24.29 2.66
C LYS A 48 -6.70 -25.58 2.69
N SER A 49 -5.42 -25.54 3.08
CA SER A 49 -4.56 -26.72 3.19
C SER A 49 -4.70 -27.49 4.50
N THR A 50 -5.42 -26.97 5.50
CA THR A 50 -5.49 -27.62 6.82
C THR A 50 -6.42 -28.84 6.83
N CYS A 51 -7.60 -28.73 6.22
CA CYS A 51 -8.53 -29.84 6.08
C CYS A 51 -9.48 -29.65 4.89
N ARG A 52 -10.08 -30.76 4.44
CA ARG A 52 -11.00 -30.77 3.30
C ARG A 52 -12.23 -29.88 3.53
N SER A 53 -12.77 -29.86 4.75
CA SER A 53 -13.95 -29.05 5.10
C SER A 53 -13.67 -27.55 4.99
N TRP A 54 -12.50 -27.10 5.46
CA TRP A 54 -12.09 -25.69 5.33
C TRP A 54 -11.79 -25.34 3.87
N CYS A 55 -11.17 -26.26 3.13
CA CYS A 55 -10.94 -26.08 1.70
C CYS A 55 -12.25 -25.82 0.93
N ILE A 56 -13.28 -26.63 1.20
CA ILE A 56 -14.61 -26.52 0.59
C ILE A 56 -15.29 -25.21 1.01
N PHE A 57 -15.37 -24.92 2.31
CA PHE A 57 -16.03 -23.71 2.81
C PHE A 57 -15.34 -22.42 2.32
N LEU A 58 -14.00 -22.36 2.39
CA LEU A 58 -13.25 -21.18 1.96
C LEU A 58 -13.21 -21.02 0.43
N SER A 59 -13.74 -21.98 -0.32
CA SER A 59 -13.88 -21.91 -1.77
C SER A 59 -15.34 -21.78 -2.23
N SER A 60 -16.30 -21.71 -1.29
CA SER A 60 -17.72 -21.65 -1.61
C SER A 60 -18.27 -20.22 -1.69
N GLU A 61 -19.39 -20.05 -2.39
CA GLU A 61 -20.13 -18.78 -2.42
C GLU A 61 -20.73 -18.40 -1.06
N THR A 62 -20.90 -19.37 -0.15
CA THR A 62 -21.36 -19.16 1.23
C THR A 62 -20.46 -18.19 1.99
N LEU A 63 -19.14 -18.30 1.79
CA LEU A 63 -18.16 -17.37 2.35
C LEU A 63 -18.43 -15.93 1.90
N ILE A 64 -18.69 -15.74 0.61
CA ILE A 64 -18.93 -14.42 0.00
C ILE A 64 -20.22 -13.83 0.56
N SER A 65 -21.29 -14.63 0.65
CA SER A 65 -22.58 -14.23 1.22
C SER A 65 -22.45 -13.80 2.69
N LEU A 66 -21.76 -14.60 3.52
CA LEU A 66 -21.53 -14.29 4.94
C LEU A 66 -20.73 -12.99 5.13
N ARG A 67 -19.66 -12.79 4.35
CA ARG A 67 -18.85 -11.57 4.45
C ARG A 67 -19.61 -10.31 4.02
N ARG A 68 -20.50 -10.42 3.03
CA ARG A 68 -21.42 -9.34 2.64
C ARG A 68 -22.38 -9.00 3.77
N HIS A 69 -22.95 -10.01 4.43
CA HIS A 69 -23.89 -9.82 5.53
C HIS A 69 -23.24 -9.17 6.75
N LEU A 70 -22.00 -9.56 7.08
CA LEU A 70 -21.25 -9.04 8.23
C LEU A 70 -20.69 -7.62 8.02
N ARG A 71 -20.96 -6.96 6.88
CA ARG A 71 -20.41 -5.65 6.47
C ARG A 71 -18.87 -5.54 6.55
N LYS A 72 -18.17 -6.66 6.71
CA LYS A 72 -16.70 -6.75 6.66
C LYS A 72 -16.27 -7.00 5.21
N LEU A 73 -16.49 -6.01 4.35
CA LEU A 73 -15.84 -6.01 3.04
C LEU A 73 -14.36 -5.64 3.27
N SER A 74 -13.44 -6.60 3.11
CA SER A 74 -12.12 -6.23 2.62
C SER A 74 -12.35 -5.61 1.26
N ASN A 75 -11.95 -4.36 1.07
CA ASN A 75 -11.75 -3.87 -0.29
C ASN A 75 -10.58 -4.68 -0.84
N LEU A 76 -10.86 -5.73 -1.60
CA LEU A 76 -9.83 -6.50 -2.28
C LEU A 76 -9.41 -5.75 -3.54
N LEU A 77 -8.11 -5.60 -3.75
CA LEU A 77 -7.57 -5.13 -5.01
C LEU A 77 -7.44 -6.34 -5.93
N CYS A 78 -8.16 -6.31 -7.04
CA CYS A 78 -8.17 -7.38 -8.04
C CYS A 78 -7.41 -6.87 -9.27
N ILE A 79 -6.19 -7.37 -9.49
CA ILE A 79 -5.36 -7.01 -10.64
C ILE A 79 -5.50 -8.11 -11.69
N PHE A 80 -5.98 -7.74 -12.88
CA PHE A 80 -6.06 -8.61 -14.03
C PHE A 80 -4.83 -8.34 -14.90
N PRO A 81 -3.79 -9.22 -14.89
CA PRO A 81 -2.61 -9.00 -15.70
C PRO A 81 -2.94 -9.09 -17.20
N GLN A 82 -3.99 -9.84 -17.57
CA GLN A 82 -4.54 -9.96 -18.91
C GLN A 82 -6.05 -10.18 -18.83
N ASP A 83 -6.68 -10.49 -19.98
CA ASP A 83 -8.09 -10.86 -20.04
C ASP A 83 -8.40 -11.98 -19.02
N PRO A 84 -9.49 -11.86 -18.23
CA PRO A 84 -9.88 -12.84 -17.22
C PRO A 84 -10.12 -14.26 -17.76
N SER A 85 -10.37 -14.39 -19.07
CA SER A 85 -10.50 -15.69 -19.75
C SER A 85 -9.16 -16.38 -20.00
N ILE A 86 -8.05 -15.62 -20.00
CA ILE A 86 -6.70 -16.11 -20.29
C ILE A 86 -5.93 -16.38 -18.99
N SER A 87 -6.08 -15.49 -17.99
CA SER A 87 -5.33 -15.58 -16.74
C SER A 87 -6.21 -15.26 -15.53
N SER A 88 -5.96 -15.94 -14.41
CA SER A 88 -6.66 -15.65 -13.16
C SER A 88 -6.20 -14.30 -12.60
N PRO A 89 -7.11 -13.48 -12.05
CA PRO A 89 -6.72 -12.25 -11.40
C PRO A 89 -5.92 -12.50 -10.12
N TYR A 90 -4.99 -11.59 -9.85
CA TYR A 90 -4.36 -11.49 -8.54
C TYR A 90 -5.27 -10.74 -7.58
N LEU A 91 -5.67 -11.41 -6.50
CA LEU A 91 -6.47 -10.81 -5.42
C LEU A 91 -5.56 -10.44 -4.25
N PHE A 92 -5.44 -9.15 -3.99
CA PHE A 92 -4.71 -8.60 -2.86
C PHE A 92 -5.70 -8.10 -1.81
N ASP A 93 -5.50 -8.48 -0.55
CA ASP A 93 -6.16 -7.81 0.58
C ASP A 93 -5.21 -6.73 1.11
N PRO A 94 -5.38 -5.45 0.71
CA PRO A 94 -4.48 -4.35 1.04
C PRO A 94 -4.36 -4.09 2.55
N ARG A 95 -5.20 -4.74 3.38
CA ARG A 95 -5.16 -4.64 4.84
C ARG A 95 -4.21 -5.65 5.51
N THR A 96 -3.72 -6.64 4.76
CA THR A 96 -3.08 -7.83 5.34
C THR A 96 -1.61 -7.99 5.03
N LEU A 97 -1.16 -7.45 3.89
CA LEU A 97 0.23 -7.39 3.45
C LEU A 97 0.40 -6.04 2.76
N GLY A 98 0.52 -4.99 3.55
CA GLY A 98 0.67 -3.63 3.05
C GLY A 98 1.76 -2.91 3.81
N SER A 99 1.97 -1.64 3.46
CA SER A 99 2.92 -0.77 4.18
C SER A 99 4.38 -1.26 4.08
N PHE A 100 4.74 -2.00 3.03
CA PHE A 100 6.13 -2.28 2.69
C PHE A 100 6.69 -1.16 1.82
N ALA A 101 8.01 -0.99 1.88
CA ALA A 101 8.73 -0.22 0.89
C ALA A 101 8.69 -0.98 -0.44
N CYS A 102 8.49 -0.27 -1.55
CA CYS A 102 8.55 -0.87 -2.88
C CYS A 102 9.24 0.07 -3.86
N ALA A 103 9.93 -0.49 -4.85
CA ALA A 103 10.44 0.25 -5.98
C ALA A 103 10.46 -0.65 -7.22
N ALA A 104 10.15 -0.08 -8.37
CA ALA A 104 10.30 -0.74 -9.66
C ALA A 104 11.60 -0.27 -10.32
N ASP A 105 12.36 -1.20 -10.88
CA ASP A 105 13.45 -0.93 -11.80
C ASP A 105 13.01 -1.30 -13.23
N PRO A 106 12.55 -0.32 -14.03
CA PRO A 106 12.15 -0.58 -15.41
C PRO A 106 13.30 -1.12 -16.28
N GLY A 107 14.54 -0.75 -15.96
CA GLY A 107 15.72 -1.13 -16.76
C GLY A 107 16.07 -2.62 -16.66
N SER A 108 15.81 -3.24 -15.51
CA SER A 108 16.02 -4.68 -15.29
C SER A 108 14.72 -5.49 -15.31
N GLY A 109 13.54 -4.84 -15.33
CA GLY A 109 12.25 -5.52 -15.23
C GLY A 109 12.04 -6.16 -13.85
N GLN A 110 12.52 -5.50 -12.79
CA GLN A 110 12.46 -6.02 -11.43
C GLN A 110 11.61 -5.12 -10.53
N ILE A 111 10.91 -5.73 -9.57
CA ILE A 111 10.20 -5.00 -8.51
C ILE A 111 10.74 -5.46 -7.17
N ILE A 112 11.25 -4.54 -6.38
CA ILE A 112 11.83 -4.84 -5.07
C ILE A 112 10.83 -4.41 -4.00
N VAL A 113 10.60 -5.28 -3.01
CA VAL A 113 9.80 -4.96 -1.83
C VAL A 113 10.57 -5.30 -0.56
N ALA A 114 10.39 -4.50 0.50
CA ALA A 114 11.00 -4.77 1.79
C ALA A 114 10.14 -4.31 2.96
N GLY A 115 10.15 -5.13 4.01
CA GLY A 115 9.37 -4.91 5.22
C GLY A 115 7.87 -5.10 4.99
N GLY A 116 7.07 -4.32 5.71
CA GLY A 116 5.62 -4.38 5.65
C GLY A 116 5.00 -5.12 6.83
N GLY A 117 3.68 -5.25 6.78
CA GLY A 117 2.94 -5.88 7.85
C GLY A 117 1.45 -5.61 7.75
N SER A 118 0.76 -5.89 8.85
CA SER A 118 -0.67 -5.64 8.99
C SER A 118 -0.91 -4.86 10.26
N ARG A 119 -1.82 -3.88 10.22
CA ARG A 119 -2.27 -3.20 11.43
C ARG A 119 -3.40 -3.96 12.07
N HIS A 120 -3.34 -4.14 13.39
CA HIS A 120 -4.47 -4.69 14.12
C HIS A 120 -5.59 -3.64 14.20
N ALA A 121 -6.84 -4.06 14.00
CA ALA A 121 -7.98 -3.16 13.71
C ALA A 121 -8.33 -2.20 14.86
N ILE A 122 -8.03 -2.57 16.10
CA ILE A 122 -8.31 -1.77 17.31
C ILE A 122 -7.02 -1.16 17.83
N PHE A 123 -6.02 -2.00 18.11
CA PHE A 123 -4.68 -1.57 18.54
C PHE A 123 -3.69 -1.63 17.38
N GLY A 124 -3.51 -0.54 16.63
CA GLY A 124 -2.64 -0.52 15.45
C GLY A 124 -1.23 -1.10 15.69
N ALA A 125 -0.68 -0.85 16.88
CA ALA A 125 0.62 -1.33 17.31
C ALA A 125 0.68 -2.83 17.66
N ALA A 126 -0.44 -3.52 17.83
CA ALA A 126 -0.50 -4.98 17.99
C ALA A 126 -0.50 -5.73 16.64
N GLY A 127 -0.23 -5.02 15.55
CA GLY A 127 -0.12 -5.57 14.21
C GLY A 127 1.11 -6.48 14.01
N SER A 128 1.21 -7.08 12.82
CA SER A 128 2.44 -7.76 12.40
C SER A 128 3.42 -6.76 11.78
N ARG A 129 4.72 -7.04 11.89
CA ARG A 129 5.78 -6.42 11.09
C ARG A 129 6.70 -7.51 10.57
N MET A 130 7.33 -7.26 9.44
CA MET A 130 8.36 -8.12 8.88
C MET A 130 9.60 -7.32 8.53
N SER A 131 10.71 -8.05 8.40
CA SER A 131 11.97 -7.56 7.88
C SER A 131 12.34 -8.25 6.56
N SER A 132 11.48 -9.12 6.02
CA SER A 132 11.74 -9.79 4.75
C SER A 132 11.86 -8.78 3.61
N ALA A 133 12.73 -9.08 2.65
CA ALA A 133 12.83 -8.39 1.39
C ALA A 133 12.80 -9.42 0.27
N GLU A 134 12.13 -9.08 -0.83
CA GLU A 134 11.95 -9.95 -1.97
C GLU A 134 12.05 -9.11 -3.25
N VAL A 135 12.56 -9.72 -4.32
CA VAL A 135 12.55 -9.14 -5.66
C VAL A 135 11.68 -9.99 -6.57
N TYR A 136 10.79 -9.36 -7.30
CA TYR A 136 10.02 -9.97 -8.36
C TYR A 136 10.72 -9.75 -9.69
N ASP A 137 11.06 -10.83 -10.36
CA ASP A 137 11.58 -10.81 -11.73
C ASP A 137 10.41 -10.96 -12.70
N VAL A 138 10.13 -9.90 -13.46
CA VAL A 138 8.99 -9.87 -14.40
C VAL A 138 9.18 -10.85 -15.56
N VAL A 139 10.41 -11.08 -16.00
CA VAL A 139 10.71 -11.98 -17.12
C VAL A 139 10.49 -13.43 -16.70
N ARG A 140 10.86 -13.76 -15.47
CA ARG A 140 10.74 -15.11 -14.91
C ARG A 140 9.40 -15.37 -14.24
N ASP A 141 8.63 -14.33 -13.94
CA ASP A 141 7.39 -14.37 -13.15
C ASP A 141 7.60 -15.06 -11.78
N GLU A 142 8.70 -14.69 -11.11
CA GLU A 142 9.12 -15.33 -9.86
C GLU A 142 9.49 -14.29 -8.81
N TRP A 143 9.04 -14.52 -7.57
CA TRP A 143 9.57 -13.85 -6.39
C TRP A 143 10.80 -14.59 -5.90
N VAL A 144 11.90 -13.86 -5.73
CA VAL A 144 13.17 -14.35 -5.22
C VAL A 144 13.44 -13.67 -3.88
N PRO A 145 13.74 -14.44 -2.81
CA PRO A 145 14.06 -13.87 -1.51
C PRO A 145 15.39 -13.12 -1.56
N MET A 146 15.46 -12.01 -0.83
CA MET A 146 16.66 -11.20 -0.62
C MET A 146 17.07 -11.20 0.85
N ASP A 147 18.23 -10.61 1.15
CA ASP A 147 18.62 -10.33 2.53
C ASP A 147 17.60 -9.39 3.18
N GLY A 148 17.10 -9.77 4.36
CA GLY A 148 16.10 -8.98 5.07
C GLY A 148 16.66 -7.70 5.68
N LEU A 149 15.78 -6.72 5.89
CA LEU A 149 16.06 -5.48 6.61
C LEU A 149 16.70 -5.75 7.99
N PRO A 150 17.59 -4.88 8.48
CA PRO A 150 18.24 -5.04 9.79
C PRO A 150 17.26 -5.14 10.96
N ARG A 151 16.07 -4.53 10.82
CA ARG A 151 15.02 -4.48 11.84
C ARG A 151 13.65 -4.63 11.18
N TYR A 152 12.66 -5.07 11.96
CA TYR A 152 11.27 -5.06 11.52
C TYR A 152 10.83 -3.65 11.17
N ARG A 153 10.24 -3.46 9.98
CA ARG A 153 9.82 -2.13 9.52
C ARG A 153 8.54 -2.25 8.70
N ALA A 154 7.55 -1.44 9.01
CA ALA A 154 6.31 -1.28 8.26
C ALA A 154 5.96 0.21 8.13
N GLY A 155 5.13 0.58 7.18
CA GLY A 155 4.81 1.97 6.85
C GLY A 155 6.00 2.75 6.28
N CYS A 156 7.02 2.04 5.79
CA CYS A 156 8.19 2.64 5.19
C CYS A 156 7.97 2.97 3.72
N VAL A 157 8.81 3.88 3.22
CA VAL A 157 8.83 4.30 1.82
C VAL A 157 10.02 3.64 1.13
N GLY A 158 9.81 3.12 -0.08
CA GLY A 158 10.85 2.55 -0.92
C GLY A 158 11.09 3.39 -2.17
N PHE A 159 12.33 3.51 -2.61
CA PHE A 159 12.67 4.01 -3.94
C PHE A 159 14.08 3.56 -4.35
N LEU A 160 14.39 3.66 -5.64
CA LEU A 160 15.73 3.42 -6.18
C LEU A 160 16.46 4.74 -6.37
N GLY A 161 17.72 4.80 -5.98
CA GLY A 161 18.59 5.94 -6.24
C GLY A 161 20.04 5.50 -6.45
N GLY A 162 20.80 6.31 -7.18
CA GLY A 162 22.17 5.98 -7.58
C GLY A 162 22.19 5.12 -8.84
N GLY A 163 23.20 5.33 -9.68
CA GLY A 163 23.38 4.56 -10.92
C GLY A 163 23.84 5.34 -12.15
N ASP A 164 24.49 6.50 -12.01
CA ASP A 164 25.32 7.07 -13.09
C ASP A 164 26.79 6.73 -12.87
N ASP A 165 27.54 6.57 -13.97
CA ASP A 165 28.97 6.22 -14.02
C ASP A 165 29.38 4.87 -13.40
N GLY A 166 28.67 3.79 -13.75
CA GLY A 166 29.10 2.42 -13.45
C GLY A 166 28.90 1.97 -11.99
N GLU A 167 28.28 2.81 -11.15
CA GLU A 167 27.82 2.39 -9.81
C GLU A 167 26.54 1.56 -9.87
N GLN A 168 26.40 0.63 -8.92
CA GLN A 168 25.19 -0.17 -8.74
C GLN A 168 24.04 0.68 -8.22
N LYS A 169 22.81 0.39 -8.68
CA LYS A 169 21.60 1.02 -8.15
C LYS A 169 21.43 0.68 -6.68
N LYS A 170 20.93 1.63 -5.89
CA LYS A 170 20.73 1.45 -4.45
C LYS A 170 19.24 1.51 -4.14
N PHE A 171 18.75 0.52 -3.42
CA PHE A 171 17.37 0.49 -2.92
C PHE A 171 17.32 1.10 -1.53
N TRP A 172 16.59 2.21 -1.41
CA TRP A 172 16.41 2.96 -0.18
C TRP A 172 15.10 2.60 0.48
N VAL A 173 15.14 2.42 1.80
CA VAL A 173 13.97 2.19 2.65
C VAL A 173 13.99 3.21 3.79
N MET A 174 13.01 4.12 3.79
CA MET A 174 12.95 5.25 4.71
C MET A 174 11.82 5.16 5.72
N GLY A 175 12.12 5.52 6.96
CA GLY A 175 11.14 5.73 8.03
C GLY A 175 10.25 4.52 8.29
N GLY A 176 8.96 4.75 8.49
CA GLY A 176 8.05 3.73 8.95
C GLY A 176 8.15 3.51 10.46
N TYR A 177 7.76 2.33 10.92
CA TYR A 177 7.69 1.95 12.33
C TYR A 177 8.02 0.47 12.47
N GLY A 178 8.59 0.09 13.61
CA GLY A 178 8.94 -1.30 13.90
C GLY A 178 8.43 -1.70 15.27
N GLU A 179 9.28 -1.56 16.27
CA GLU A 179 8.95 -1.86 17.66
C GLU A 179 7.74 -1.07 18.18
N SER A 180 7.09 -1.62 19.20
CA SER A 180 6.01 -0.94 19.91
C SER A 180 6.43 -0.65 21.35
N ARG A 181 6.07 0.53 21.85
CA ARG A 181 6.25 0.92 23.25
C ARG A 181 4.89 1.10 23.93
N THR A 182 4.85 1.02 25.26
CA THR A 182 3.63 1.35 26.01
C THR A 182 3.66 2.80 26.48
N ILE A 183 2.57 3.53 26.27
CA ILE A 183 2.33 4.82 26.91
C ILE A 183 1.60 4.55 28.23
N SER A 184 2.14 5.10 29.32
CA SER A 184 1.64 4.93 30.69
C SER A 184 1.47 3.46 31.11
N GLY A 185 2.26 2.55 30.54
CA GLY A 185 2.21 1.11 30.83
C GLY A 185 1.00 0.35 30.27
N VAL A 186 0.07 1.02 29.59
CA VAL A 186 -1.23 0.44 29.20
C VAL A 186 -1.45 0.44 27.69
N PHE A 187 -1.11 1.52 26.98
CA PHE A 187 -1.49 1.67 25.57
C PHE A 187 -0.30 1.41 24.65
N PRO A 188 -0.33 0.35 23.81
CA PRO A 188 0.74 0.11 22.85
C PRO A 188 0.69 1.15 21.72
N VAL A 189 1.82 1.79 21.46
CA VAL A 189 2.00 2.80 20.41
C VAL A 189 3.23 2.45 19.60
N ASP A 190 3.13 2.63 18.29
CA ASP A 190 4.22 2.42 17.36
C ASP A 190 5.39 3.36 17.66
N GLU A 191 6.60 2.82 17.63
CA GLU A 191 7.81 3.61 17.55
C GLU A 191 8.13 3.89 16.08
N TYR A 192 8.01 5.15 15.68
CA TYR A 192 8.33 5.60 14.33
C TYR A 192 9.82 5.83 14.19
N TYR A 193 10.41 5.26 13.15
CA TYR A 193 11.82 5.41 12.85
C TYR A 193 12.10 6.70 12.10
N LYS A 194 13.17 7.37 12.53
CA LYS A 194 13.69 8.60 11.93
C LYS A 194 14.76 8.35 10.88
N ASP A 195 15.17 7.10 10.73
CA ASP A 195 16.31 6.67 9.93
C ASP A 195 15.92 6.15 8.55
N ALA A 196 16.95 5.93 7.74
CA ALA A 196 16.88 5.20 6.49
C ALA A 196 17.91 4.07 6.45
N VAL A 197 17.61 3.03 5.68
CA VAL A 197 18.55 1.97 5.33
C VAL A 197 18.63 1.83 3.81
N VAL A 198 19.79 1.45 3.32
CA VAL A 198 20.06 1.34 1.89
C VAL A 198 20.74 0.02 1.57
N MET A 199 20.39 -0.59 0.45
CA MET A 199 21.01 -1.82 -0.05
C MET A 199 21.52 -1.58 -1.47
N ASP A 200 22.77 -1.97 -1.74
CA ASP A 200 23.28 -2.03 -3.11
C ASP A 200 22.61 -3.21 -3.83
N VAL A 201 21.89 -2.92 -4.91
CA VAL A 201 21.14 -3.92 -5.68
C VAL A 201 22.05 -4.43 -6.79
N ASN A 202 22.48 -5.69 -6.68
CA ASN A 202 23.13 -6.38 -7.79
C ASN A 202 22.11 -7.14 -8.65
N SER A 203 22.54 -7.60 -9.82
CA SER A 203 21.73 -8.33 -10.81
C SER A 203 21.04 -9.58 -10.25
N TYR A 204 21.52 -10.10 -9.11
CA TYR A 204 21.02 -11.31 -8.46
C TYR A 204 20.20 -11.03 -7.21
N GLY A 205 19.89 -9.77 -6.92
CA GLY A 205 19.09 -9.38 -5.75
C GLY A 205 19.77 -9.67 -4.41
N THR A 206 21.10 -9.73 -4.37
CA THR A 206 21.88 -9.97 -3.13
C THR A 206 22.63 -8.71 -2.75
N GLY A 207 22.54 -8.29 -1.49
CA GLY A 207 23.11 -7.02 -1.07
C GLY A 207 23.03 -6.86 0.44
N LYS A 208 24.06 -6.28 1.04
CA LYS A 208 24.04 -5.98 2.48
C LYS A 208 23.37 -4.64 2.72
N TRP A 209 22.42 -4.62 3.63
CA TRP A 209 21.83 -3.39 4.15
C TRP A 209 22.87 -2.57 4.91
N LYS A 210 22.87 -1.27 4.66
CA LYS A 210 23.68 -0.25 5.33
C LYS A 210 22.73 0.74 6.00
N GLU A 211 23.03 1.09 7.25
CA GLU A 211 22.30 2.13 7.97
C GLU A 211 22.81 3.51 7.52
N VAL A 212 21.87 4.41 7.22
CA VAL A 212 22.18 5.80 6.81
C VAL A 212 22.14 6.74 8.02
N GLY A 213 21.35 6.40 9.04
CA GLY A 213 21.15 7.18 10.25
C GLY A 213 19.94 8.12 10.19
N ASP A 214 19.75 8.89 11.25
CA ASP A 214 18.57 9.74 11.45
C ASP A 214 18.51 10.91 10.45
N MET A 215 17.39 10.99 9.72
CA MET A 215 17.09 12.03 8.72
C MET A 215 16.66 13.37 9.34
N TRP A 216 16.36 13.37 10.65
CA TRP A 216 15.69 14.47 11.38
C TRP A 216 16.55 14.94 12.55
N GLN A 217 16.43 16.20 12.96
CA GLN A 217 17.10 16.71 14.15
C GLN A 217 16.35 16.32 15.43
N GLU A 218 17.02 16.46 16.56
CA GLU A 218 16.37 16.27 17.85
C GLU A 218 15.25 17.30 18.04
N GLY A 219 14.07 16.85 18.45
CA GLY A 219 12.86 17.67 18.54
C GLY A 219 12.03 17.79 17.26
N GLU A 220 12.55 17.40 16.09
CA GLU A 220 11.78 17.38 14.84
C GLU A 220 10.84 16.17 14.77
N ARG A 221 9.74 16.34 14.04
CA ARG A 221 8.69 15.33 13.87
C ARG A 221 9.23 14.14 13.08
N ALA A 222 9.25 12.98 13.73
CA ALA A 222 9.85 11.74 13.24
C ALA A 222 9.13 11.03 12.07
N ARG A 223 7.86 11.40 11.83
CA ARG A 223 6.96 10.60 11.00
C ARG A 223 6.90 11.16 9.59
N LEU A 224 7.25 10.34 8.61
CA LEU A 224 7.11 10.68 7.20
C LEU A 224 5.64 10.93 6.82
N GLY A 225 5.43 11.98 6.03
CA GLY A 225 4.19 12.25 5.31
C GLY A 225 4.07 11.40 4.05
N LYS A 226 3.43 11.95 3.00
CA LYS A 226 3.35 11.28 1.70
C LYS A 226 4.62 11.58 0.91
N VAL A 227 5.42 10.55 0.63
CA VAL A 227 6.68 10.68 -0.11
C VAL A 227 6.48 10.24 -1.56
N VAL A 228 7.06 10.99 -2.48
CA VAL A 228 7.10 10.69 -3.91
C VAL A 228 8.50 10.95 -4.45
N THR A 229 8.84 10.29 -5.55
CA THR A 229 10.11 10.46 -6.25
C THR A 229 9.88 11.03 -7.63
N VAL A 230 10.65 12.05 -7.98
CA VAL A 230 10.70 12.65 -9.32
C VAL A 230 11.99 12.19 -9.96
N GLU A 231 11.90 11.51 -11.11
CA GLU A 231 13.07 11.15 -11.89
C GLU A 231 13.84 12.41 -12.28
N ASP A 232 15.14 12.42 -11.97
CA ASP A 232 16.07 13.50 -12.32
C ASP A 232 16.94 13.02 -13.47
N ASP A 233 17.06 13.85 -14.52
CA ASP A 233 17.81 13.49 -15.73
C ASP A 233 19.33 13.67 -15.55
N GLY A 234 19.78 14.26 -14.44
CA GLY A 234 21.15 14.80 -14.33
C GLY A 234 22.13 14.09 -13.40
N ASN A 235 21.69 13.25 -12.45
CA ASN A 235 22.58 12.80 -11.36
C ASN A 235 22.39 11.33 -10.94
N GLY A 236 21.71 10.51 -11.76
CA GLY A 236 21.38 9.11 -11.48
C GLY A 236 20.52 8.86 -10.22
N CYS A 237 20.09 9.91 -9.53
CA CYS A 237 19.41 9.88 -8.24
C CYS A 237 18.10 10.67 -8.36
N PRO A 238 16.93 10.08 -8.06
CA PRO A 238 15.68 10.82 -8.15
C PRO A 238 15.62 11.91 -7.07
N ALA A 239 14.94 13.00 -7.38
CA ALA A 239 14.58 13.99 -6.38
C ALA A 239 13.42 13.45 -5.52
N VAL A 240 13.64 13.31 -4.22
CA VAL A 240 12.65 12.78 -3.29
C VAL A 240 11.94 13.93 -2.58
N PHE A 241 10.62 13.93 -2.63
CA PHE A 241 9.78 14.96 -2.02
C PHE A 241 8.79 14.35 -1.03
N MET A 242 8.53 15.05 0.05
CA MET A 242 7.54 14.68 1.05
C MET A 242 6.51 15.81 1.20
N LEU A 243 5.23 15.48 1.09
CA LEU A 243 4.14 16.33 1.54
C LEU A 243 3.78 15.96 2.98
N ASP A 244 4.00 16.90 3.91
CA ASP A 244 3.47 16.81 5.27
C ASP A 244 2.58 18.01 5.55
N GLU A 245 1.32 17.71 5.92
CA GLU A 245 0.25 18.70 6.06
C GLU A 245 0.07 19.60 4.82
N ASN A 246 0.66 20.80 4.84
CA ASN A 246 0.63 21.77 3.74
C ASN A 246 2.03 22.17 3.28
N ASP A 247 3.07 21.53 3.79
CA ASP A 247 4.46 21.83 3.47
C ASP A 247 5.07 20.70 2.64
N ILE A 248 5.82 21.10 1.62
CA ILE A 248 6.59 20.18 0.78
C ILE A 248 8.05 20.30 1.19
N PHE A 249 8.63 19.16 1.52
CA PHE A 249 10.04 19.00 1.82
C PHE A 249 10.74 18.27 0.69
N ARG A 250 11.99 18.62 0.42
CA ARG A 250 12.90 17.93 -0.47
C ARG A 250 13.97 17.24 0.38
N TYR A 251 14.25 15.98 0.09
CA TYR A 251 15.32 15.25 0.76
C TYR A 251 16.65 15.53 0.08
N ASP A 252 17.65 15.86 0.88
CA ASP A 252 19.05 15.93 0.48
C ASP A 252 19.77 14.65 0.95
N MET A 253 20.10 13.80 -0.02
CA MET A 253 20.79 12.53 0.22
C MET A 253 22.23 12.72 0.70
N THR A 254 22.88 13.85 0.40
CA THR A 254 24.29 14.07 0.75
C THR A 254 24.48 14.35 2.23
N CYS A 255 23.58 15.12 2.82
CA CYS A 255 23.61 15.45 4.24
C CYS A 255 22.63 14.61 5.07
N ASN A 256 21.86 13.72 4.44
CA ASN A 256 20.81 12.91 5.07
C ASN A 256 19.78 13.80 5.80
N ARG A 257 19.20 14.79 5.11
CA ARG A 257 18.25 15.75 5.72
C ARG A 257 17.06 16.08 4.84
N TRP A 258 15.94 16.40 5.50
CA TRP A 258 14.79 17.01 4.87
C TRP A 258 14.87 18.54 4.95
N HIS A 259 14.74 19.22 3.81
CA HIS A 259 14.68 20.67 3.73
C HIS A 259 13.33 21.11 3.22
N LYS A 260 12.77 22.17 3.81
CA LYS A 260 11.51 22.76 3.32
C LYS A 260 11.73 23.37 1.92
N GLU A 261 10.99 22.90 0.93
CA GLU A 261 11.04 23.39 -0.45
C GLU A 261 10.02 24.51 -0.67
N THR A 262 8.75 24.27 -0.29
CA THR A 262 7.65 25.24 -0.50
C THR A 262 6.46 24.87 0.39
N SER A 263 5.49 25.78 0.50
CA SER A 263 4.17 25.50 1.08
C SER A 263 3.09 25.49 -0.01
N VAL A 264 2.07 24.66 0.17
CA VAL A 264 0.88 24.63 -0.70
C VAL A 264 0.16 25.98 -0.60
N PRO A 265 -0.07 26.70 -1.72
CA PRO A 265 -0.60 28.07 -1.69
C PRO A 265 -1.98 28.17 -1.04
N ARG A 266 -2.92 27.29 -1.44
CA ARG A 266 -4.23 27.19 -0.81
C ARG A 266 -4.22 26.02 0.15
N LYS A 267 -3.96 26.33 1.42
CA LYS A 267 -3.96 25.36 2.51
C LYS A 267 -5.35 24.74 2.65
N ALA A 268 -5.39 23.42 2.73
CA ALA A 268 -6.65 22.74 3.02
C ALA A 268 -6.95 22.83 4.53
N PRO A 269 -8.22 22.70 4.94
CA PRO A 269 -8.58 22.56 6.35
C PRO A 269 -7.81 21.44 7.05
N LEU A 270 -7.62 21.55 8.37
CA LEU A 270 -7.00 20.48 9.16
C LEU A 270 -7.71 19.14 8.91
N HIS A 271 -6.91 18.07 8.78
CA HIS A 271 -7.35 16.70 8.49
C HIS A 271 -7.96 16.46 7.10
N SER A 272 -7.69 17.36 6.15
CA SER A 272 -8.01 17.10 4.75
C SER A 272 -7.26 15.89 4.20
N SER A 273 -7.95 15.08 3.41
CA SER A 273 -7.38 13.94 2.69
C SER A 273 -6.70 14.45 1.42
N PHE A 274 -5.38 14.27 1.30
CA PHE A 274 -4.58 14.73 0.16
C PHE A 274 -4.16 13.57 -0.73
N GLY A 275 -4.39 13.71 -2.03
CA GLY A 275 -3.64 12.97 -3.05
C GLY A 275 -2.31 13.66 -3.30
N PHE A 276 -1.23 12.91 -3.42
CA PHE A 276 0.09 13.44 -3.76
C PHE A 276 0.77 12.48 -4.72
N ILE A 277 1.06 12.95 -5.93
CA ILE A 277 1.59 12.13 -7.01
C ILE A 277 2.50 12.96 -7.93
N VAL A 278 3.40 12.29 -8.64
CA VAL A 278 4.24 12.89 -9.68
C VAL A 278 3.64 12.56 -11.04
N LEU A 279 3.46 13.59 -11.86
CA LEU A 279 3.10 13.48 -13.28
C LEU A 279 3.93 14.50 -14.05
N ASP A 280 4.53 14.08 -15.17
CA ASP A 280 5.34 14.94 -16.03
C ASP A 280 6.42 15.74 -15.28
N LYS A 281 7.10 15.10 -14.33
CA LYS A 281 8.12 15.69 -13.44
C LYS A 281 7.61 16.82 -12.53
N GLU A 282 6.30 16.90 -12.33
CA GLU A 282 5.65 17.90 -11.48
C GLU A 282 4.84 17.26 -10.35
N LEU A 283 4.83 17.94 -9.21
CA LEU A 283 4.15 17.47 -8.00
C LEU A 283 2.68 17.90 -8.04
N HIS A 284 1.78 16.93 -8.04
CA HIS A 284 0.33 17.15 -8.08
C HIS A 284 -0.27 16.86 -6.71
N ILE A 285 -0.84 17.90 -6.09
CA ILE A 285 -1.51 17.84 -4.80
C ILE A 285 -3.01 17.91 -5.06
N MET A 286 -3.74 16.84 -4.76
CA MET A 286 -5.16 16.70 -5.04
C MET A 286 -5.98 16.77 -3.75
N THR A 287 -7.04 17.56 -3.75
CA THR A 287 -7.98 17.69 -2.63
C THR A 287 -9.41 17.70 -3.15
N ILE A 288 -10.34 17.17 -2.36
CA ILE A 288 -11.77 17.20 -2.72
C ILE A 288 -12.41 18.41 -2.06
N LEU A 289 -12.85 19.35 -2.87
CA LEU A 289 -13.69 20.45 -2.43
C LEU A 289 -15.13 19.94 -2.31
N LYS A 290 -15.62 19.87 -1.08
CA LYS A 290 -17.06 19.69 -0.82
C LYS A 290 -17.74 21.02 -1.10
N GLY A 291 -18.69 21.04 -2.03
CA GLY A 291 -19.55 22.21 -2.21
C GLY A 291 -20.27 22.47 -0.88
N SER A 292 -20.27 23.72 -0.42
CA SER A 292 -21.13 24.12 0.69
C SER A 292 -22.57 23.73 0.33
N ASP A 293 -23.23 22.94 1.17
CA ASP A 293 -24.66 22.72 1.08
C ASP A 293 -25.33 24.10 1.20
N SER A 294 -25.70 24.69 0.06
CA SER A 294 -26.60 25.83 0.07
C SER A 294 -27.90 25.34 0.70
N THR A 295 -28.33 26.07 1.72
CA THR A 295 -29.58 25.85 2.46
C THR A 295 -30.78 25.78 1.53
N GLU A 296 -31.08 24.59 0.99
CA GLU A 296 -32.38 24.28 0.44
C GLU A 296 -32.95 23.06 1.14
N THR A 297 -34.06 23.32 1.81
CA THR A 297 -34.88 22.36 2.49
C THR A 297 -35.58 21.44 1.47
N ARG A 298 -35.82 20.20 1.91
CA ARG A 298 -36.75 19.16 1.36
C ARG A 298 -36.20 18.14 0.36
N ARG A 299 -35.97 16.94 0.93
CA ARG A 299 -36.31 15.58 0.46
C ARG A 299 -35.92 15.19 -0.98
N THR A 300 -34.93 14.29 -1.10
CA THR A 300 -35.06 12.87 -1.51
C THR A 300 -33.72 12.33 -2.02
N ARG A 301 -33.33 11.12 -1.60
CA ARG A 301 -32.16 10.33 -2.08
C ARG A 301 -30.95 11.16 -2.53
N GLN A 302 -30.17 11.68 -1.59
CA GLN A 302 -28.86 12.27 -1.90
C GLN A 302 -27.91 11.17 -2.41
N GLN A 303 -27.86 10.97 -3.73
CA GLN A 303 -26.62 10.58 -4.39
C GLN A 303 -25.58 11.63 -3.98
N LYS A 304 -24.71 11.30 -3.01
CA LYS A 304 -23.60 12.17 -2.61
C LYS A 304 -22.79 12.46 -3.88
N ARG A 305 -22.96 13.66 -4.45
CA ARG A 305 -22.17 14.09 -5.61
C ARG A 305 -20.69 13.92 -5.25
N ALA A 306 -19.94 13.25 -6.11
CA ALA A 306 -18.49 13.24 -6.00
C ALA A 306 -18.04 14.72 -6.04
N GLY A 307 -17.44 15.19 -4.95
CA GLY A 307 -17.05 16.60 -4.81
C GLY A 307 -16.15 17.07 -5.95
N THR A 308 -15.88 18.37 -6.03
CA THR A 308 -15.00 18.87 -7.10
C THR A 308 -13.55 18.59 -6.74
N LEU A 309 -12.77 18.08 -7.68
CA LEU A 309 -11.35 17.82 -7.49
C LEU A 309 -10.58 19.12 -7.70
N PHE A 310 -9.86 19.57 -6.69
CA PHE A 310 -8.96 20.71 -6.76
C PHE A 310 -7.52 20.22 -6.74
N ILE A 311 -6.77 20.53 -7.79
CA ILE A 311 -5.41 20.08 -7.98
C ILE A 311 -4.49 21.29 -7.99
N GLN A 312 -3.53 21.32 -7.08
CA GLN A 312 -2.45 22.30 -7.03
C GLN A 312 -1.19 21.62 -7.53
N ILE A 313 -0.54 22.22 -8.52
CA ILE A 313 0.59 21.64 -9.24
C ILE A 313 1.80 22.51 -8.98
N TYR A 314 2.86 21.89 -8.48
CA TYR A 314 4.15 22.52 -8.27
C TYR A 314 5.17 21.96 -9.25
N SER A 315 5.89 22.85 -9.92
CA SER A 315 7.00 22.50 -10.81
C SER A 315 8.32 22.74 -10.07
N PRO A 316 9.04 21.70 -9.60
CA PRO A 316 10.28 21.89 -8.85
C PRO A 316 11.37 22.60 -9.66
N GLY A 317 11.49 22.28 -10.95
CA GLY A 317 12.49 22.91 -11.83
C GLY A 317 12.23 24.41 -12.06
N LYS A 318 10.96 24.82 -12.17
CA LYS A 318 10.58 26.23 -12.37
C LYS A 318 10.33 26.98 -11.06
N LYS A 319 10.16 26.27 -9.96
CA LYS A 319 9.71 26.78 -8.66
C LYS A 319 8.40 27.58 -8.73
N THR A 320 7.50 27.19 -9.64
CA THR A 320 6.22 27.87 -9.86
C THR A 320 5.05 26.98 -9.49
N TRP A 321 3.96 27.62 -9.04
CA TRP A 321 2.68 26.96 -8.77
C TRP A 321 1.65 27.27 -9.84
N ARG A 322 0.79 26.30 -10.11
CA ARG A 322 -0.49 26.51 -10.82
C ARG A 322 -1.59 25.67 -10.17
N SER A 323 -2.83 25.94 -10.53
CA SER A 323 -3.97 25.19 -10.02
C SER A 323 -4.97 24.89 -11.11
N LEU A 324 -5.64 23.76 -10.99
CA LEU A 324 -6.75 23.38 -11.85
C LEU A 324 -7.88 22.79 -11.01
N ILE A 325 -9.09 22.89 -11.55
CA ILE A 325 -10.31 22.34 -10.97
C ILE A 325 -10.87 21.36 -11.99
N ALA A 326 -11.13 20.13 -11.56
CA ALA A 326 -11.69 19.07 -12.38
C ALA A 326 -12.88 18.42 -11.69
N LYS A 327 -13.83 17.90 -12.47
CA LYS A 327 -14.86 17.00 -11.94
C LYS A 327 -14.29 15.59 -11.96
N PRO A 328 -14.28 14.85 -10.83
CA PRO A 328 -13.84 13.46 -10.85
C PRO A 328 -14.80 12.65 -11.72
N PRO A 329 -14.29 11.69 -12.52
CA PRO A 329 -15.14 10.82 -13.35
C PRO A 329 -15.95 9.81 -12.52
N PHE A 330 -15.71 9.76 -11.21
CA PHE A 330 -16.33 8.81 -10.29
C PHE A 330 -17.66 9.35 -9.75
N GLN A 331 -18.64 8.47 -9.62
CA GLN A 331 -19.92 8.81 -8.96
C GLN A 331 -19.83 8.77 -7.43
N SER A 332 -18.81 8.07 -6.89
CA SER A 332 -18.58 7.93 -5.46
C SER A 332 -17.57 8.97 -4.95
N PRO A 333 -17.68 9.43 -3.69
CA PRO A 333 -16.67 10.29 -3.09
C PRO A 333 -15.33 9.53 -3.00
N LEU A 334 -14.26 10.19 -3.42
CA LEU A 334 -12.90 9.68 -3.27
C LEU A 334 -12.42 9.89 -1.82
N ASP A 335 -11.54 9.00 -1.35
CA ASP A 335 -10.80 9.19 -0.09
C ASP A 335 -9.31 8.90 -0.31
N PHE A 336 -8.51 9.96 -0.39
CA PHE A 336 -7.07 9.85 -0.61
C PHE A 336 -6.28 9.28 0.57
N ASN A 337 -6.88 9.03 1.74
CA ASN A 337 -6.22 8.35 2.84
C ASN A 337 -6.13 6.84 2.61
N THR A 338 -7.05 6.30 1.82
CA THR A 338 -7.15 4.87 1.51
C THR A 338 -6.92 4.56 0.03
N THR A 339 -6.76 5.59 -0.81
CA THR A 339 -6.49 5.45 -2.24
C THR A 339 -5.00 5.24 -2.50
N VAL A 340 -4.69 4.26 -3.34
CA VAL A 340 -3.37 4.09 -3.97
C VAL A 340 -3.38 4.82 -5.30
N MET A 341 -2.34 5.59 -5.58
CA MET A 341 -2.20 6.34 -6.84
C MET A 341 -0.86 5.98 -7.46
N CYS A 342 -0.84 5.76 -8.77
CA CYS A 342 0.36 5.59 -9.56
C CYS A 342 0.21 6.33 -10.90
N SER A 343 1.33 6.74 -11.46
CA SER A 343 1.39 7.21 -12.84
C SER A 343 1.44 5.99 -13.77
N ILE A 344 0.80 6.12 -14.92
CA ILE A 344 0.85 5.11 -15.99
C ILE A 344 1.30 5.87 -17.24
N GLN A 345 2.46 5.49 -17.79
CA GLN A 345 2.82 5.84 -19.16
C GLN A 345 2.19 4.79 -20.07
N MET A 346 1.38 5.25 -21.04
CA MET A 346 0.76 4.40 -22.05
C MET A 346 1.60 4.36 -23.32
#